data_AF-A0A968ITE6-F1
#
_entry.id   AF-A0A968ITE6-F1
#
_cell.length_a   1.000
_cell.length_b   1.000
_cell.length_c   1.000
_cell.angle_alpha   90.00
_cell.angle_beta   90.00
_cell.angle_gamma   90.00
#
_symmetry.space_group_name_H-M   'P 1'
#
loop_
_entity.id
_entity.type
_entity.pdbx_description
1 polymer ?
#
loop_
_entity_poly.entity_id
_entity_poly.type
_entity_poly.pdbx_seq_one_letter_code
_entity_poly.pdbx_strand_id
1 'polypeptide(L)'
;MSEVTKAIERIKAQVLAQKKAWYLNNMVVDRELRGMGIGTQLLSQQLESRVIPSGFPAILMTQKEINVRFYQKLGFKIVHKSTIGTGQNAFINWCLIFDDL
;
A
#
# COMPACT_ATOMS: atom_id res chain seq x y z
N MET A 1 3.78 0.66 21.70
CA MET A 1 3.31 0.90 20.32
C MET A 1 2.13 1.87 20.34
N SER A 2 2.14 2.88 19.47
CA SER A 2 1.06 3.86 19.38
C SER A 2 -0.26 3.21 18.93
N GLU A 3 -1.38 3.87 19.20
CA GLU A 3 -2.72 3.45 18.74
C GLU A 3 -2.76 3.27 17.21
N VAL A 4 -2.09 4.16 16.48
CA VAL A 4 -1.97 4.12 15.02
C VAL A 4 -1.31 2.83 14.54
N THR A 5 -0.15 2.46 15.11
CA THR A 5 0.54 1.22 14.73
C THR A 5 -0.34 0.00 14.99
N LYS A 6 -1.06 -0.03 16.12
CA LYS A 6 -1.99 -1.13 16.43
C LYS A 6 -3.14 -1.21 15.42
N ALA A 7 -3.71 -0.07 15.02
CA ALA A 7 -4.78 -0.04 14.02
C ALA A 7 -4.31 -0.57 12.65
N ILE A 8 -3.14 -0.11 12.19
CA ILE A 8 -2.50 -0.57 10.94
C ILE A 8 -2.23 -2.08 10.98
N GLU A 9 -1.64 -2.59 12.06
CA GLU A 9 -1.34 -4.02 12.19
C GLU A 9 -2.62 -4.87 12.23
N ARG A 10 -3.68 -4.42 12.91
CA ARG A 10 -4.98 -5.11 12.90
C ARG A 10 -5.60 -5.19 11.51
N ILE A 11 -5.61 -4.08 10.77
CA ILE A 11 -6.14 -4.03 9.40
C ILE A 11 -5.35 -4.99 8.51
N LYS A 12 -4.01 -4.96 8.60
CA LYS A 12 -3.14 -5.87 7.85
C LYS A 12 -3.44 -7.34 8.17
N ALA A 13 -3.54 -7.68 9.45
CA ALA A 13 -3.85 -9.04 9.88
C ALA A 13 -5.23 -9.51 9.40
N GLN A 14 -6.24 -8.63 9.46
CA GLN A 14 -7.60 -8.93 8.98
C GLN A 14 -7.63 -9.14 7.46
N VAL A 15 -6.96 -8.28 6.69
CA VAL A 15 -6.93 -8.37 5.23
C VAL A 15 -6.17 -9.61 4.77
N LEU A 16 -5.03 -9.92 5.39
CA LEU A 16 -4.20 -11.05 4.97
C LEU A 16 -4.73 -12.40 5.46
N ALA A 17 -5.55 -12.44 6.51
CA ALA A 17 -6.09 -13.68 7.08
C ALA A 17 -5.01 -14.76 7.27
N GLN A 18 -3.87 -14.37 7.87
CA GLN A 18 -2.67 -15.20 8.08
C GLN A 18 -1.86 -15.58 6.83
N LYS A 19 -2.27 -15.16 5.62
CA LYS A 19 -1.45 -15.32 4.41
C LYS A 19 -0.19 -14.45 4.51
N LYS A 20 0.91 -14.95 3.96
CA LYS A 20 2.15 -14.16 3.78
C LYS A 20 1.94 -13.15 2.64
N ALA A 21 2.57 -11.99 2.77
CA ALA A 21 2.53 -10.95 1.75
C ALA A 21 3.80 -10.10 1.81
N TRP A 22 4.19 -9.55 0.67
CA TRP A 22 5.16 -8.45 0.61
C TRP A 22 4.53 -7.19 1.17
N TYR A 23 5.28 -6.44 1.97
CA TYR A 23 4.83 -5.15 2.48
C TYR A 23 5.59 -4.01 1.80
N LEU A 24 4.88 -3.20 1.01
CA LEU A 24 5.44 -1.96 0.50
C LEU A 24 5.37 -0.91 1.61
N ASN A 25 6.49 -0.70 2.29
CA ASN A 25 6.58 0.24 3.41
C ASN A 25 6.66 1.70 2.92
N ASN A 26 7.79 2.08 2.32
CA ASN A 26 8.04 3.43 1.85
C ASN A 26 8.55 3.42 0.42
N MET A 27 7.97 4.27 -0.42
CA MET A 27 8.47 4.59 -1.75
C MET A 27 8.30 6.08 -1.99
N VAL A 28 9.39 6.74 -2.34
CA VAL A 28 9.42 8.19 -2.54
C VAL A 28 10.20 8.49 -3.80
N VAL A 29 9.64 9.36 -4.63
CA VAL A 29 10.35 10.01 -5.74
C VAL A 29 10.59 11.45 -5.33
N ASP A 30 11.82 11.93 -5.54
CA ASP A 30 12.20 13.33 -5.34
C ASP A 30 11.20 14.24 -6.05
N ARG A 31 10.85 15.38 -5.43
CA ARG A 31 9.83 16.29 -5.94
C ARG A 31 10.12 16.74 -7.36
N GLU A 32 11.37 17.06 -7.66
CA GLU A 32 11.80 17.57 -8.98
C GLU A 32 11.76 16.49 -10.07
N LEU A 33 11.67 15.21 -9.67
CA LEU A 33 11.65 14.06 -10.58
C LEU A 33 10.26 13.40 -10.69
N ARG A 34 9.23 13.97 -10.07
CA ARG A 34 7.86 13.44 -10.15
C ARG A 34 7.23 13.70 -11.51
N GLY A 35 6.27 12.85 -11.88
CA GLY A 35 5.59 12.95 -13.19
C GLY A 35 6.39 12.37 -14.36
N MET A 36 7.64 11.96 -14.14
CA MET A 36 8.52 11.37 -15.16
C MET A 36 8.39 9.83 -15.30
N GLY A 37 7.42 9.21 -14.61
CA GLY A 37 7.22 7.76 -14.66
C GLY A 37 8.15 6.91 -13.80
N ILE A 38 9.13 7.50 -13.10
CA ILE A 38 10.13 6.78 -12.28
C ILE A 38 9.48 5.83 -11.26
N GLY A 39 8.49 6.33 -10.50
CA GLY A 39 7.80 5.51 -9.49
C GLY A 39 7.02 4.36 -10.10
N THR A 40 6.42 4.56 -11.27
CA THR A 40 5.72 3.52 -12.03
C THR A 40 6.71 2.46 -12.48
N GLN A 41 7.80 2.86 -13.15
CA GLN A 41 8.82 1.94 -13.64
C GLN A 41 9.44 1.11 -12.52
N LEU A 42 9.83 1.77 -11.41
CA LEU A 42 10.44 1.08 -10.28
C LEU A 42 9.48 0.06 -9.66
N LEU A 43 8.24 0.44 -9.37
CA LEU A 43 7.30 -0.45 -8.70
C LEU A 43 6.85 -1.58 -9.63
N SER A 44 6.56 -1.31 -10.90
CA SER A 44 6.27 -2.36 -11.90
C SER A 44 7.40 -3.40 -11.96
N GLN A 45 8.66 -2.96 -12.05
CA GLN A 45 9.80 -3.87 -12.08
C GLN A 45 9.89 -4.73 -10.81
N GLN A 46 9.62 -4.19 -9.62
CA GLN A 46 9.62 -4.98 -8.39
C GLN A 46 8.43 -5.95 -8.31
N LEU A 47 7.26 -5.54 -8.79
CA LEU A 47 6.09 -6.42 -8.88
C LEU A 47 6.41 -7.62 -9.78
N GLU A 48 6.93 -7.37 -10.97
CA GLU A 48 7.28 -8.40 -11.97
C GLU A 48 8.44 -9.30 -11.53
N SER A 49 9.51 -8.72 -10.97
CA SER A 49 10.73 -9.49 -10.66
C SER A 49 10.74 -10.15 -9.29
N ARG A 50 9.90 -9.69 -8.34
CA ARG A 50 9.91 -10.17 -6.94
C ARG A 50 8.56 -10.67 -6.48
N VAL A 51 7.50 -9.87 -6.65
CA VAL A 51 6.20 -10.18 -6.05
C VAL A 51 5.51 -11.32 -6.80
N ILE A 52 5.32 -11.18 -8.11
CA ILE A 52 4.65 -12.21 -8.94
C ILE A 52 5.34 -13.58 -8.81
N PRO A 53 6.67 -13.71 -8.99
CA PRO A 53 7.35 -15.01 -8.89
C PRO A 53 7.33 -15.62 -7.48
N SER A 54 7.04 -14.82 -6.44
CA SER A 54 7.03 -15.32 -5.06
C SER A 54 5.78 -16.12 -4.71
N GLY A 55 4.70 -16.02 -5.50
CA GLY A 55 3.41 -16.62 -5.15
C GLY A 55 2.70 -15.95 -3.97
N PHE A 56 3.15 -14.77 -3.53
CA PHE A 56 2.55 -14.00 -2.44
C PHE A 56 2.08 -12.63 -2.92
N PRO A 57 0.93 -12.13 -2.46
CA PRO A 57 0.46 -10.78 -2.80
C PRO A 57 1.37 -9.71 -2.20
N ALA A 58 1.23 -8.47 -2.68
CA ALA A 58 1.79 -7.29 -2.04
C ALA A 58 0.70 -6.44 -1.40
N ILE A 59 0.95 -5.94 -0.18
CA ILE A 59 0.03 -5.09 0.57
C ILE A 59 0.71 -3.78 0.95
N LEU A 60 -0.07 -2.69 0.94
CA LEU A 60 0.40 -1.38 1.35
C LEU A 60 -0.70 -0.61 2.07
N MET A 61 -0.30 0.43 2.80
CA MET A 61 -1.21 1.42 3.34
C MET A 61 -0.80 2.83 2.93
N THR A 62 -1.78 3.71 2.73
CA THR A 62 -1.52 5.11 2.45
C THR A 62 -2.61 6.00 3.06
N GLN A 63 -2.24 7.23 3.41
CA GLN A 63 -3.15 8.24 3.97
C GLN A 63 -3.38 9.40 2.99
N LYS A 64 -2.94 9.26 1.74
CA LYS A 64 -3.11 10.27 0.70
C LYS A 64 -3.88 9.68 -0.47
N GLU A 65 -5.06 10.23 -0.75
CA GLU A 65 -5.92 9.76 -1.85
C GLU A 65 -5.22 9.82 -3.22
N ILE A 66 -4.35 10.83 -3.43
CA ILE A 66 -3.57 10.93 -4.67
C ILE A 66 -2.69 9.71 -4.93
N ASN A 67 -2.19 9.06 -3.87
CA ASN A 67 -1.39 7.85 -4.00
C ASN A 67 -2.25 6.64 -4.36
N VAL A 68 -3.52 6.61 -3.96
CA VAL A 68 -4.45 5.51 -4.28
C VAL A 68 -4.57 5.36 -5.80
N ARG A 69 -4.78 6.46 -6.52
CA ARG A 69 -4.87 6.45 -7.99
C ARG A 69 -3.58 5.97 -8.65
N PHE A 70 -2.42 6.33 -8.08
CA PHE A 70 -1.12 5.84 -8.56
C PHE A 70 -1.01 4.31 -8.43
N TYR A 71 -1.32 3.76 -7.26
CA TYR A 71 -1.24 2.32 -7.03
C TYR A 71 -2.29 1.53 -7.83
N GLN A 72 -3.51 2.07 -7.99
CA GLN A 72 -4.55 1.41 -8.80
C GLN A 72 -4.15 1.26 -10.27
N LYS A 73 -3.44 2.24 -10.85
CA LYS A 73 -2.89 2.13 -12.21
C LYS A 73 -1.86 0.99 -12.36
N LEU A 74 -1.25 0.57 -11.26
CA LEU A 74 -0.29 -0.54 -11.19
C LEU A 74 -0.95 -1.88 -10.82
N GLY A 75 -2.29 -1.94 -10.79
CA GLY A 75 -3.03 -3.17 -10.52
C GLY A 75 -3.42 -3.39 -9.05
N PHE A 76 -3.03 -2.50 -8.13
CA PHE A 76 -3.48 -2.59 -6.74
C PHE A 76 -4.99 -2.31 -6.62
N LYS A 77 -5.68 -3.04 -5.75
CA LYS A 77 -7.11 -2.87 -5.45
C LYS A 77 -7.29 -2.40 -4.01
N ILE A 78 -8.23 -1.49 -3.77
CA ILE A 78 -8.59 -1.08 -2.41
C ILE A 78 -9.34 -2.24 -1.76
N VAL A 79 -8.84 -2.72 -0.63
CA VAL A 79 -9.45 -3.82 0.14
C VAL A 79 -9.98 -3.38 1.49
N HIS A 80 -9.50 -2.23 2.00
CA HIS A 80 -10.04 -1.62 3.20
C HIS A 80 -9.85 -0.10 3.17
N LYS A 81 -10.82 0.63 3.70
CA LYS A 81 -10.75 2.07 3.95
C LYS A 81 -11.31 2.32 5.33
N SER A 82 -10.54 2.98 6.19
CA SER A 82 -10.97 3.29 7.55
C SER A 82 -10.46 4.64 8.01
N THR A 83 -11.13 5.21 9.00
CA THR A 83 -10.62 6.36 9.73
C THR A 83 -9.84 5.86 10.94
N ILE A 84 -8.60 6.32 11.10
CA ILE A 84 -7.76 6.01 12.26
C ILE A 84 -7.68 7.24 13.16
N GLY A 85 -7.81 7.03 14.47
CA GLY A 85 -7.80 8.09 15.48
C GLY A 85 -9.18 8.71 15.70
N THR A 86 -9.22 9.76 16.51
CA THR A 86 -10.45 10.47 16.91
C THR A 86 -10.25 11.99 16.83
N GLY A 87 -11.35 12.72 16.71
CA GLY A 87 -11.34 14.19 16.67
C GLY A 87 -10.55 14.77 15.49
N GLN A 88 -9.90 15.90 15.72
CA GLN A 88 -9.19 16.67 14.66
C GLN A 88 -7.94 15.96 14.11
N ASN A 89 -7.41 14.97 14.83
CA ASN A 89 -6.22 14.21 14.42
C ASN A 89 -6.59 12.92 13.66
N ALA A 90 -7.88 12.66 13.44
CA ALA A 90 -8.32 11.50 12.70
C ALA A 90 -7.98 11.62 11.21
N PHE A 91 -7.56 10.52 10.59
CA PHE A 91 -7.19 10.50 9.17
C PHE A 91 -7.71 9.26 8.47
N ILE A 92 -7.90 9.36 7.15
CA ILE A 92 -8.28 8.21 6.32
C ILE A 92 -7.04 7.37 6.02
N ASN A 93 -7.18 6.07 6.20
CA ASN A 93 -6.21 5.06 5.83
C ASN A 93 -6.81 4.14 4.77
N TRP A 94 -6.17 4.07 3.61
CA TRP A 94 -6.47 3.10 2.57
C TRP A 94 -5.49 1.94 2.67
N CYS A 95 -6.01 0.71 2.69
CA CYS A 95 -5.24 -0.50 2.50
C CYS A 95 -5.50 -1.03 1.09
N LEU A 96 -4.42 -1.28 0.36
CA LEU A 96 -4.48 -1.80 -1.00
C LEU A 96 -3.69 -3.09 -1.11
N ILE A 97 -4.17 -4.00 -1.96
CA ILE A 97 -3.51 -5.27 -2.27
C ILE A 97 -3.26 -5.39 -3.78
N PHE A 98 -2.09 -5.88 -4.15
CA PHE A 98 -1.79 -6.41 -5.47
C PHE A 98 -1.78 -7.93 -5.33
N ASP A 99 -2.67 -8.60 -6.06
CA ASP A 99 -2.84 -10.05 -6.04
C ASP A 99 -3.13 -10.48 -7.48
N ASP A 100 -2.04 -10.63 -8.24
CA ASP A 100 -2.01 -11.07 -9.64
C ASP A 100 -1.39 -12.47 -9.72
N LEU A 101 -1.88 -13.34 -8.81
CA LEU A 101 -1.50 -14.74 -8.68
C LEU A 101 -2.39 -15.64 -9.55
#